data_AF-A0A7C4QRV7-F1
#
_entry.id   AF-A0A7C4QRV7-F1
#
_cell.length_a   1.000
_cell.length_b   1.000
_cell.length_c   1.000
_cell.angle_alpha   90.00
_cell.angle_beta   90.00
_cell.angle_gamma   90.00
#
_symmetry.space_group_name_H-M   'P 1'
#
loop_
_entity.id
_entity.type
_entity.pdbx_description
1 polymer ?
#
loop_
_entity_poly.entity_id
_entity_poly.type
_entity_poly.pdbx_seq_one_letter_code
_entity_poly.pdbx_strand_id
1 'polypeptide(L)'
;MSAKRRLSLTVWVLAGLGFRATAATIAGHPVVLDAQGKIIPWYSPTEKAFDQFLHRRWDFIKNKVPPCPGPPPRSNYPQYYFYDGYVTQSAAITPDNWMNDIGEKIPNWFESARLYYAYTGDTQVMAIVRGLMDYTIAHGTSPASFAWPNFPQTTTGPGDLEFTGFTPTFARHETHVDHAGDMGLSYFRLYQFTGERKYLTNALHIADVLAAKARIGTATHSVWPYRVRMDTGAVTAEYGANWIGCYDLLDSLIRAGLGNTNAYAQARTKARDFLRQFPMRTGYWTDGHTDNPVNSHTYKSNMGKSNMALYLFDHPEFHPDWRTWLPSSLQWTEEHFVFRTAEKEPATAFGANVVGEQDGFNFKMDYQTARYAAECARWYRVSGDTNFLEKARRSLNWVTYCSDAEGRATESPYSLNIASWWSDCYGECPRMFYHAFAAMPEWAPPGEDHILYSEGVLTNVSYRAGEVQFAPCNAIGIVYLRLSFLPAEVTQNGAPWRRQPSLTAEGWTARALGNGDYAVAVRHIRHGQVRLATPNPKPRPRPAANAAEK
;
A
#
# COMPACT_ATOMS: atom_id res chain seq x y z
N MET A 1 65.50 53.17 35.32
CA MET A 1 65.75 52.53 34.01
C MET A 1 65.17 51.12 34.03
N SER A 2 64.40 50.79 32.98
CA SER A 2 63.82 49.48 32.63
C SER A 2 62.75 48.88 33.55
N ALA A 3 61.49 49.12 33.17
CA ALA A 3 60.30 48.43 33.64
C ALA A 3 60.17 47.06 32.96
N LYS A 4 60.00 45.98 33.75
CA LYS A 4 59.55 44.68 33.27
C LYS A 4 58.12 44.44 33.76
N ARG A 5 57.16 44.48 32.83
CA ARG A 5 55.77 44.04 33.04
C ARG A 5 55.75 42.53 33.28
N ARG A 6 55.13 42.07 34.37
CA ARG A 6 54.68 40.68 34.55
C ARG A 6 53.15 40.67 34.49
N LEU A 7 52.62 40.05 33.44
CA LEU A 7 51.20 39.72 33.28
C LEU A 7 50.88 38.56 34.23
N SER A 8 49.86 38.73 35.07
CA SER A 8 49.30 37.65 35.89
C SER A 8 48.18 36.96 35.10
N LEU A 9 48.29 35.64 34.92
CA LEU A 9 47.33 34.81 34.20
C LEU A 9 46.29 34.29 35.22
N THR A 10 45.07 34.81 35.16
CA THR A 10 43.94 34.30 35.96
C THR A 10 43.32 33.11 35.24
N VAL A 11 43.40 31.93 35.85
CA VAL A 11 42.72 30.70 35.38
C VAL A 11 41.25 30.76 35.80
N TRP A 12 40.35 30.82 34.82
CA TRP A 12 38.93 30.56 35.04
C TRP A 12 38.64 29.08 34.78
N VAL A 13 38.29 28.34 35.84
CA VAL A 13 37.71 26.99 35.72
C VAL A 13 36.24 27.17 35.34
N LEU A 14 35.93 26.99 34.05
CA LEU A 14 34.55 26.85 33.58
C LEU A 14 34.10 25.42 33.88
N ALA A 15 33.29 25.28 34.94
CA ALA A 15 32.51 24.08 35.18
C ALA A 15 31.53 23.90 34.01
N GLY A 16 31.77 22.88 33.19
CA GLY A 16 30.86 22.49 32.11
C GLY A 16 29.54 21.98 32.69
N LEU A 17 28.51 22.82 32.65
CA LEU A 17 27.12 22.38 32.72
C LEU A 17 26.85 21.58 31.44
N GLY A 18 27.03 20.26 31.51
CA GLY A 18 26.61 19.35 30.45
C GLY A 18 25.09 19.38 30.33
N PHE A 19 24.58 20.12 29.35
CA PHE A 19 23.23 19.88 28.83
C PHE A 19 23.22 18.44 28.29
N ARG A 20 22.56 17.51 29.00
CA ARG A 20 22.14 16.25 28.39
C ARG A 20 21.08 16.59 27.35
N ALA A 21 21.48 16.65 26.08
CA ALA A 21 20.52 16.65 24.98
C ALA A 21 19.67 15.38 25.11
N THR A 22 18.36 15.53 25.28
CA THR A 22 17.42 14.42 25.16
C THR A 22 17.56 13.83 23.76
N ALA A 23 17.79 12.52 23.65
CA ALA A 23 17.85 11.85 22.37
C ALA A 23 16.55 12.12 21.59
N ALA A 24 16.65 12.43 20.30
CA ALA A 24 15.48 12.66 19.46
C ALA A 24 14.63 11.38 19.40
N THR A 25 13.31 11.54 19.39
CA THR A 25 12.35 10.42 19.31
C THR A 25 11.39 10.62 18.14
N ILE A 26 10.93 9.51 17.54
CA ILE A 26 9.83 9.48 16.57
C ILE A 26 8.79 8.49 17.09
N ALA A 27 7.54 8.94 17.29
CA ALA A 27 6.46 8.16 17.90
C ALA A 27 6.87 7.39 19.17
N GLY A 28 7.65 8.04 20.05
CA GLY A 28 8.11 7.44 21.32
C GLY A 28 9.39 6.60 21.22
N HIS A 29 9.87 6.27 20.03
CA HIS A 29 11.09 5.49 19.84
C HIS A 29 12.33 6.38 19.75
N PRO A 30 13.43 6.08 20.49
CA PRO A 30 14.71 6.75 20.29
C PRO A 30 15.22 6.55 18.86
N VAL A 31 15.62 7.64 18.21
CA VAL A 31 16.15 7.59 16.83
C VAL A 31 17.53 6.93 16.81
N VAL A 32 17.66 5.89 15.99
CA VAL A 32 18.93 5.21 15.73
C VAL A 32 19.48 5.66 14.38
N LEU A 33 20.77 6.01 14.35
CA LEU A 33 21.47 6.54 13.18
C LEU A 33 22.66 5.66 12.80
N ASP A 34 22.97 5.61 11.51
CA ASP A 34 24.22 5.03 11.02
C ASP A 34 25.42 5.97 11.19
N ALA A 35 26.60 5.53 10.75
CA ALA A 35 27.83 6.30 10.83
C ALA A 35 27.83 7.60 10.00
N GLN A 36 26.86 7.79 9.09
CA GLN A 36 26.65 9.03 8.34
C GLN A 36 25.59 9.93 8.98
N GLY A 37 25.08 9.58 10.17
CA GLY A 37 24.03 10.33 10.85
C GLY A 37 22.65 10.17 10.21
N LYS A 38 22.42 9.10 9.44
CA LYS A 38 21.14 8.85 8.76
C LYS A 38 20.37 7.73 9.42
N ILE A 39 19.05 7.83 9.38
CA ILE A 39 18.14 6.91 10.08
C ILE A 39 18.31 5.46 9.61
N ILE A 40 18.36 4.56 10.59
CA ILE A 40 18.21 3.11 10.44
C ILE A 40 17.00 2.64 11.24
N PRO A 41 16.41 1.47 10.95
CA PRO A 41 15.26 0.98 11.70
C PRO A 41 15.57 0.86 13.19
N TRP A 42 14.56 1.09 14.04
CA TRP A 42 14.70 0.88 15.49
C TRP A 42 14.58 -0.61 15.88
N TYR A 43 13.96 -1.42 15.02
CA TYR A 43 13.87 -2.86 15.17
C TYR A 43 15.25 -3.53 15.15
N SER A 44 15.41 -4.57 15.97
CA SER A 44 16.62 -5.38 16.05
C SER A 44 16.29 -6.88 15.85
N PRO A 45 17.08 -7.63 15.06
CA PRO A 45 18.21 -7.17 14.27
C PRO A 45 17.77 -6.40 13.00
N THR A 46 18.58 -5.43 12.56
CA THR A 46 18.21 -4.46 11.50
C THR A 46 17.87 -5.11 10.15
N GLU A 47 18.51 -6.22 9.81
CA GLU A 47 18.29 -6.99 8.58
C GLU A 47 16.95 -7.73 8.54
N LYS A 48 16.22 -7.75 9.66
CA LYS A 48 14.85 -8.29 9.78
C LYS A 48 13.82 -7.21 10.08
N ALA A 49 14.20 -5.94 10.09
CA ALA A 49 13.33 -4.87 10.55
C ALA A 49 12.03 -4.74 9.76
N PHE A 50 12.10 -4.80 8.42
CA PHE A 50 10.91 -4.68 7.57
C PHE A 50 10.00 -5.90 7.68
N ASP A 51 10.58 -7.09 7.86
CA ASP A 51 9.85 -8.32 8.13
C ASP A 51 9.09 -8.22 9.47
N GLN A 52 9.79 -7.83 10.54
CA GLN A 52 9.20 -7.62 11.86
C GLN A 52 8.08 -6.57 11.80
N PHE A 53 8.29 -5.45 11.12
CA PHE A 53 7.25 -4.43 10.91
C PHE A 53 5.98 -5.02 10.29
N LEU A 54 6.11 -5.77 9.20
CA LEU A 54 4.96 -6.40 8.51
C LEU A 54 4.23 -7.41 9.42
N HIS A 55 4.97 -8.24 10.14
CA HIS A 55 4.42 -9.19 11.10
C HIS A 55 3.69 -8.50 12.26
N ARG A 56 4.25 -7.42 12.81
CA ARG A 56 3.64 -6.65 13.92
C ARG A 56 2.36 -5.96 13.48
N ARG A 57 2.33 -5.36 12.29
CA ARG A 57 1.11 -4.75 11.72
C ARG A 57 -0.04 -5.75 11.64
N TRP A 58 0.21 -6.95 11.11
CA TRP A 58 -0.82 -7.99 11.02
C TRP A 58 -1.15 -8.65 12.36
N ASP A 59 -0.17 -8.84 13.25
CA ASP A 59 -0.42 -9.33 14.61
C ASP A 59 -1.35 -8.40 15.38
N PHE A 60 -1.16 -7.08 15.25
CA PHE A 60 -2.03 -6.08 15.84
C PHE A 60 -3.49 -6.24 15.36
N ILE A 61 -3.70 -6.33 14.04
CA ILE A 61 -5.04 -6.53 13.45
C ILE A 61 -5.69 -7.82 13.94
N LYS A 62 -4.94 -8.92 13.98
CA LYS A 62 -5.48 -10.24 14.37
C LYS A 62 -5.81 -10.33 15.85
N ASN A 63 -5.00 -9.71 16.71
CA ASN A 63 -4.94 -10.08 18.13
C ASN A 63 -5.14 -8.90 19.10
N LYS A 64 -5.09 -7.65 18.64
CA LYS A 64 -5.04 -6.47 19.53
C LYS A 64 -6.17 -5.48 19.30
N VAL A 65 -6.78 -5.45 18.11
CA VAL A 65 -7.92 -4.57 17.86
C VAL A 65 -9.11 -5.00 18.73
N PRO A 66 -9.60 -4.13 19.62
CA PRO A 66 -10.74 -4.47 20.47
C PRO A 66 -12.04 -4.55 19.64
N PRO A 67 -13.08 -5.17 20.20
CA PRO A 67 -14.42 -5.08 19.63
C PRO A 67 -14.92 -3.63 19.56
N CYS A 68 -15.88 -3.38 18.67
CA CYS A 68 -16.56 -2.10 18.59
C CYS A 68 -17.29 -1.78 19.90
N PRO A 69 -17.36 -0.50 20.30
CA PRO A 69 -18.19 -0.08 21.43
C PRO A 69 -19.69 -0.24 21.14
N GLY A 70 -20.49 -0.26 22.21
CA GLY A 70 -21.95 -0.39 22.14
C GLY A 70 -22.44 -1.84 22.30
N PRO A 71 -23.76 -2.10 22.13
CA PRO A 71 -24.30 -3.44 22.25
C PRO A 71 -24.15 -4.26 20.95
N PRO A 72 -24.39 -5.58 21.00
CA PRO A 72 -24.58 -6.41 19.81
C PRO A 72 -25.69 -5.86 18.88
N PRO A 73 -25.58 -6.07 17.56
CA PRO A 73 -24.58 -6.90 16.89
C PRO A 73 -23.22 -6.21 16.70
N ARG A 74 -23.13 -4.88 16.86
CA ARG A 74 -21.91 -4.10 16.61
C ARG A 74 -20.71 -4.58 17.42
N SER A 75 -20.88 -4.81 18.72
CA SER A 75 -19.80 -5.28 19.61
C SER A 75 -19.29 -6.68 19.34
N ASN A 76 -19.88 -7.41 18.37
CA ASN A 76 -19.38 -8.71 17.92
C ASN A 76 -18.28 -8.57 16.85
N TYR A 77 -18.03 -7.37 16.36
CA TYR A 77 -17.04 -7.10 15.32
C TYR A 77 -15.87 -6.26 15.89
N PRO A 78 -14.65 -6.44 15.36
CA PRO A 78 -13.54 -5.52 15.63
C PRO A 78 -13.82 -4.10 15.11
N GLN A 79 -13.22 -3.09 15.76
CA GLN A 79 -13.42 -1.67 15.42
C GLN A 79 -13.29 -1.33 13.93
N TYR A 80 -12.35 -1.96 13.21
CA TYR A 80 -12.12 -1.69 11.79
C TYR A 80 -13.31 -2.00 10.86
N TYR A 81 -14.36 -2.71 11.31
CA TYR A 81 -15.58 -2.90 10.53
C TYR A 81 -16.42 -1.63 10.38
N PHE A 82 -16.44 -0.77 11.41
CA PHE A 82 -17.43 0.31 11.53
C PHE A 82 -16.85 1.69 11.77
N TYR A 83 -15.53 1.81 11.88
CA TYR A 83 -14.83 3.07 12.12
C TYR A 83 -13.63 3.16 11.18
N ASP A 84 -13.26 4.37 10.80
CA ASP A 84 -12.10 4.71 9.96
C ASP A 84 -10.76 4.53 10.68
N GLY A 85 -10.70 4.82 11.98
CA GLY A 85 -9.46 4.77 12.75
C GLY A 85 -9.65 4.68 14.25
N TYR A 86 -8.59 5.07 14.97
CA TYR A 86 -8.56 5.21 16.42
C TYR A 86 -7.73 6.42 16.84
N VAL A 87 -8.02 6.94 18.03
CA VAL A 87 -7.25 8.05 18.61
C VAL A 87 -5.88 7.59 19.09
N THR A 88 -4.84 8.38 18.86
CA THR A 88 -3.44 8.06 19.16
C THR A 88 -2.98 8.53 20.54
N GLN A 89 -3.69 9.50 21.14
CA GLN A 89 -3.31 10.13 22.41
C GLN A 89 -3.63 9.29 23.67
N SER A 90 -4.33 8.17 23.52
CA SER A 90 -4.73 7.30 24.62
C SER A 90 -4.03 5.95 24.54
N ALA A 91 -3.61 5.41 25.69
CA ALA A 91 -3.15 4.03 25.77
C ALA A 91 -4.25 3.02 25.38
N ALA A 92 -5.53 3.38 25.59
CA ALA A 92 -6.66 2.57 25.14
C ALA A 92 -6.94 2.81 23.64
N ILE A 93 -7.22 1.73 22.90
CA ILE A 93 -7.65 1.80 21.49
C ILE A 93 -9.14 2.16 21.47
N THR A 94 -9.41 3.45 21.34
CA THR A 94 -10.77 4.01 21.24
C THR A 94 -10.99 4.42 19.79
N PRO A 95 -12.12 4.05 19.17
CA PRO A 95 -12.34 4.36 17.77
C PRO A 95 -12.40 5.88 17.59
N ASP A 96 -11.92 6.33 16.43
CA ASP A 96 -12.23 7.68 15.98
C ASP A 96 -13.72 7.76 15.60
N ASN A 97 -14.26 8.98 15.62
CA ASN A 97 -15.69 9.21 15.35
C ASN A 97 -15.88 10.17 14.18
N TRP A 98 -14.98 10.12 13.20
CA TRP A 98 -15.11 10.86 11.97
C TRP A 98 -16.01 10.12 10.98
N MET A 99 -15.57 9.00 10.38
CA MET A 99 -16.40 8.21 9.47
C MET A 99 -16.07 6.69 9.49
N ASN A 100 -16.58 5.97 8.50
CA ASN A 100 -16.09 4.65 8.11
C ASN A 100 -15.78 4.65 6.60
N ASP A 101 -14.49 4.61 6.28
CA ASP A 101 -13.84 4.80 4.98
C ASP A 101 -13.76 3.51 4.14
N ILE A 102 -14.89 2.83 3.97
CA ILE A 102 -14.98 1.49 3.37
C ILE A 102 -14.29 1.39 2.00
N GLY A 103 -14.42 2.44 1.18
CA GLY A 103 -13.90 2.53 -0.19
C GLY A 103 -12.38 2.54 -0.28
N GLU A 104 -11.68 3.06 0.74
CA GLU A 104 -10.21 3.01 0.84
C GLU A 104 -9.76 1.75 1.57
N LYS A 105 -10.49 1.38 2.64
CA LYS A 105 -10.15 0.24 3.49
C LYS A 105 -10.19 -1.08 2.76
N ILE A 106 -11.29 -1.41 2.07
CA ILE A 106 -11.47 -2.71 1.44
C ILE A 106 -10.35 -3.01 0.41
N PRO A 107 -10.05 -2.11 -0.55
CA PRO A 107 -9.01 -2.38 -1.54
C PRO A 107 -7.61 -2.45 -0.93
N ASN A 108 -7.28 -1.51 -0.04
CA ASN A 108 -5.94 -1.49 0.56
C ASN A 108 -5.70 -2.69 1.49
N TRP A 109 -6.70 -3.09 2.27
CA TRP A 109 -6.59 -4.27 3.14
C TRP A 109 -6.51 -5.56 2.34
N PHE A 110 -7.30 -5.70 1.27
CA PHE A 110 -7.21 -6.88 0.41
C PHE A 110 -5.83 -7.02 -0.21
N GLU A 111 -5.28 -5.92 -0.73
CA GLU A 111 -3.95 -5.91 -1.34
C GLU A 111 -2.84 -6.21 -0.31
N SER A 112 -2.93 -5.64 0.89
CA SER A 112 -2.05 -5.98 2.02
C SER A 112 -2.15 -7.46 2.39
N ALA A 113 -3.36 -8.00 2.48
CA ALA A 113 -3.62 -9.37 2.89
C ALA A 113 -3.12 -10.39 1.86
N ARG A 114 -3.38 -10.17 0.56
CA ARG A 114 -2.93 -11.11 -0.48
C ARG A 114 -1.40 -11.15 -0.57
N LEU A 115 -0.74 -10.00 -0.38
CA LEU A 115 0.72 -9.90 -0.44
C LEU A 115 1.34 -10.53 0.81
N TYR A 116 0.76 -10.31 2.00
CA TYR A 116 1.20 -10.98 3.22
C TYR A 116 0.95 -12.49 3.21
N TYR A 117 -0.19 -12.94 2.67
CA TYR A 117 -0.46 -14.36 2.44
C TYR A 117 0.56 -14.97 1.47
N ALA A 118 0.86 -14.30 0.36
CA ALA A 118 1.91 -14.76 -0.55
C ALA A 118 3.26 -14.85 0.19
N TYR A 119 3.60 -13.84 0.99
CA TYR A 119 4.86 -13.74 1.70
C TYR A 119 5.03 -14.76 2.83
N THR A 120 3.97 -15.11 3.56
CA THR A 120 4.03 -15.95 4.77
C THR A 120 3.34 -17.31 4.67
N GLY A 121 2.37 -17.44 3.76
CA GLY A 121 1.41 -18.55 3.73
C GLY A 121 0.27 -18.43 4.77
N ASP A 122 0.18 -17.34 5.54
CA ASP A 122 -0.87 -17.14 6.55
C ASP A 122 -2.23 -16.86 5.88
N THR A 123 -3.15 -17.80 5.96
CA THR A 123 -4.49 -17.68 5.37
C THR A 123 -5.47 -16.87 6.22
N GLN A 124 -5.14 -16.59 7.49
CA GLN A 124 -6.04 -15.88 8.41
C GLN A 124 -6.29 -14.43 7.93
N VAL A 125 -5.28 -13.78 7.35
CA VAL A 125 -5.42 -12.41 6.82
C VAL A 125 -6.41 -12.35 5.66
N MET A 126 -6.43 -13.38 4.81
CA MET A 126 -7.40 -13.51 3.72
C MET A 126 -8.81 -13.75 4.25
N ALA A 127 -8.96 -14.50 5.35
CA ALA A 127 -10.25 -14.70 6.01
C ALA A 127 -10.81 -13.39 6.61
N ILE A 128 -9.95 -12.53 7.17
CA ILE A 128 -10.35 -11.22 7.72
C ILE A 128 -10.91 -10.31 6.62
N VAL A 129 -10.17 -10.12 5.52
CA VAL A 129 -10.62 -9.23 4.43
C VAL A 129 -11.85 -9.78 3.72
N ARG A 130 -11.97 -11.11 3.63
CA ARG A 130 -13.19 -11.77 3.15
C ARG A 130 -14.40 -11.41 4.01
N GLY A 131 -14.27 -11.44 5.34
CA GLY A 131 -15.35 -11.06 6.26
C GLY A 131 -15.80 -9.60 6.08
N LEU A 132 -14.84 -8.68 5.89
CA LEU A 132 -15.13 -7.27 5.61
C LEU A 132 -15.88 -7.08 4.28
N MET A 133 -15.44 -7.77 3.23
CA MET A 133 -16.11 -7.72 1.93
C MET A 133 -17.50 -8.35 1.96
N ASP A 134 -17.67 -9.47 2.66
CA ASP A 134 -18.97 -10.13 2.83
C ASP A 134 -19.97 -9.22 3.55
N TYR A 135 -19.53 -8.54 4.61
CA TYR A 135 -20.35 -7.56 5.32
C TYR A 135 -20.71 -6.38 4.39
N THR A 136 -19.71 -5.83 3.70
CA THR A 136 -19.91 -4.67 2.80
C THR A 136 -20.87 -4.98 1.66
N ILE A 137 -20.78 -6.16 1.05
CA ILE A 137 -21.72 -6.57 -0.01
C ILE A 137 -23.15 -6.67 0.54
N ALA A 138 -23.31 -7.23 1.75
CA ALA A 138 -24.62 -7.42 2.37
C ALA A 138 -25.27 -6.12 2.84
N HIS A 139 -24.49 -5.16 3.33
CA HIS A 139 -24.98 -3.96 4.03
C HIS A 139 -24.67 -2.63 3.32
N GLY A 140 -23.98 -2.66 2.18
CA GLY A 140 -23.48 -1.47 1.49
C GLY A 140 -23.61 -1.50 -0.02
N THR A 141 -24.51 -2.31 -0.57
CA THR A 141 -24.79 -2.37 -2.01
C THR A 141 -26.10 -1.64 -2.33
N SER A 142 -26.08 -0.75 -3.32
CA SER A 142 -27.29 -0.02 -3.73
C SER A 142 -28.37 -0.94 -4.32
N PRO A 143 -29.67 -0.65 -4.10
CA PRO A 143 -30.75 -1.38 -4.75
C PRO A 143 -30.68 -1.35 -6.28
N ALA A 144 -31.17 -2.40 -6.95
CA ALA A 144 -31.22 -2.48 -8.41
C ALA A 144 -32.09 -1.39 -9.08
N SER A 145 -32.96 -0.72 -8.33
CA SER A 145 -33.81 0.38 -8.82
C SER A 145 -33.10 1.75 -8.84
N PHE A 146 -31.89 1.86 -8.29
CA PHE A 146 -31.14 3.10 -8.23
C PHE A 146 -30.59 3.48 -9.63
N ALA A 147 -30.33 4.77 -9.85
CA ALA A 147 -29.69 5.25 -11.08
C ALA A 147 -28.26 4.71 -11.27
N TRP A 148 -27.62 4.31 -10.17
CA TRP A 148 -26.40 3.51 -10.07
C TRP A 148 -26.72 2.20 -9.35
N PRO A 149 -27.23 1.18 -10.06
CA PRO A 149 -27.79 -0.03 -9.45
C PRO A 149 -26.70 -1.03 -9.05
N ASN A 150 -26.88 -1.74 -7.93
CA ASN A 150 -25.95 -2.75 -7.42
C ASN A 150 -24.49 -2.25 -7.29
N PHE A 151 -24.35 -0.97 -6.94
CA PHE A 151 -23.08 -0.27 -6.85
C PHE A 151 -22.74 -0.03 -5.36
N PRO A 152 -21.47 -0.13 -4.94
CA PRO A 152 -21.12 -0.10 -3.54
C PRO A 152 -21.14 1.32 -2.97
N GLN A 153 -21.51 1.40 -1.69
CA GLN A 153 -21.23 2.53 -0.82
C GLN A 153 -19.74 2.51 -0.47
N THR A 154 -19.13 3.68 -0.51
CA THR A 154 -17.69 3.85 -0.24
C THR A 154 -17.42 4.55 1.09
N THR A 155 -18.45 5.14 1.70
CA THR A 155 -18.37 5.71 3.05
C THR A 155 -19.67 5.47 3.82
N THR A 156 -19.59 5.55 5.15
CA THR A 156 -20.76 5.64 6.03
C THR A 156 -20.41 6.39 7.31
N GLY A 157 -21.41 6.72 8.12
CA GLY A 157 -21.20 7.28 9.46
C GLY A 157 -20.48 6.31 10.40
N PRO A 158 -19.72 6.83 11.38
CA PRO A 158 -18.97 6.01 12.32
C PRO A 158 -19.92 5.17 13.19
N GLY A 159 -19.70 3.87 13.23
CA GLY A 159 -20.51 2.92 13.99
C GLY A 159 -21.80 2.47 13.30
N ASP A 160 -22.10 2.94 12.08
CA ASP A 160 -23.26 2.51 11.31
C ASP A 160 -23.15 1.04 10.89
N LEU A 161 -24.26 0.31 11.00
CA LEU A 161 -24.36 -1.09 10.59
C LEU A 161 -24.81 -1.25 9.13
N GLU A 162 -25.60 -0.29 8.63
CA GLU A 162 -26.05 -0.22 7.25
C GLU A 162 -25.32 0.94 6.57
N PHE A 163 -24.60 0.64 5.49
CA PHE A 163 -23.78 1.63 4.84
C PHE A 163 -24.66 2.41 3.87
N THR A 164 -24.83 3.71 4.12
CA THR A 164 -25.73 4.54 3.30
C THR A 164 -25.14 5.92 2.95
N GLY A 165 -23.83 6.07 3.03
CA GLY A 165 -23.12 7.34 2.84
C GLY A 165 -22.82 8.05 4.17
N PHE A 166 -21.83 8.94 4.17
CA PHE A 166 -21.38 9.66 5.37
C PHE A 166 -22.20 10.95 5.63
N THR A 167 -23.44 10.79 6.09
CA THR A 167 -24.37 11.90 6.37
C THR A 167 -24.22 12.42 7.81
N PRO A 168 -24.28 13.74 8.08
CA PRO A 168 -24.67 14.83 7.17
C PRO A 168 -23.52 15.51 6.41
N THR A 169 -22.26 15.10 6.60
CA THR A 169 -21.09 15.67 5.91
C THR A 169 -21.26 15.57 4.38
N PHE A 170 -21.71 14.41 3.92
CA PHE A 170 -22.06 14.11 2.54
C PHE A 170 -23.52 13.69 2.39
N ALA A 171 -24.01 13.71 1.15
CA ALA A 171 -25.38 13.31 0.87
C ALA A 171 -25.59 11.81 1.13
N ARG A 172 -26.80 11.46 1.59
CA ARG A 172 -27.19 10.05 1.69
C ARG A 172 -27.13 9.40 0.32
N HIS A 173 -26.61 8.18 0.27
CA HIS A 173 -26.34 7.39 -0.92
C HIS A 173 -25.32 7.99 -1.88
N GLU A 174 -24.53 8.96 -1.42
CA GLU A 174 -23.38 9.44 -2.17
C GLU A 174 -22.25 8.40 -2.14
N THR A 175 -21.62 8.16 -3.29
CA THR A 175 -20.47 7.28 -3.42
C THR A 175 -19.37 7.94 -4.25
N HIS A 176 -18.13 7.64 -3.89
CA HIS A 176 -16.93 7.89 -4.67
C HIS A 176 -16.77 6.82 -5.75
N VAL A 177 -16.83 7.22 -7.02
CA VAL A 177 -16.90 6.27 -8.15
C VAL A 177 -15.57 5.56 -8.38
N ASP A 178 -14.45 6.23 -8.09
CA ASP A 178 -13.10 5.68 -8.17
C ASP A 178 -12.89 4.53 -7.19
N HIS A 179 -13.20 4.77 -5.91
CA HIS A 179 -13.09 3.77 -4.85
C HIS A 179 -14.05 2.60 -5.06
N ALA A 180 -15.25 2.85 -5.61
CA ALA A 180 -16.14 1.77 -6.01
C ALA A 180 -15.53 0.86 -7.08
N GLY A 181 -14.74 1.43 -8.01
CA GLY A 181 -13.94 0.66 -8.97
C GLY A 181 -12.83 -0.16 -8.32
N ASP A 182 -12.10 0.41 -7.36
CA ASP A 182 -11.10 -0.31 -6.56
C ASP A 182 -11.73 -1.48 -5.77
N MET A 183 -12.92 -1.27 -5.21
CA MET A 183 -13.69 -2.33 -4.54
C MET A 183 -14.08 -3.43 -5.53
N GLY A 184 -14.54 -3.06 -6.74
CA GLY A 184 -14.86 -4.03 -7.79
C GLY A 184 -13.65 -4.87 -8.23
N LEU A 185 -12.47 -4.25 -8.37
CA LEU A 185 -11.22 -4.96 -8.63
C LEU A 185 -10.90 -5.94 -7.50
N SER A 186 -11.08 -5.52 -6.26
CA SER A 186 -10.83 -6.34 -5.07
C SER A 186 -11.80 -7.52 -4.98
N TYR A 187 -13.07 -7.34 -5.34
CA TYR A 187 -14.04 -8.45 -5.47
C TYR A 187 -13.64 -9.43 -6.57
N PHE A 188 -13.20 -8.95 -7.74
CA PHE A 188 -12.71 -9.83 -8.80
C PHE A 188 -11.49 -10.63 -8.36
N ARG A 189 -10.54 -9.99 -7.68
CA ARG A 189 -9.34 -10.65 -7.16
C ARG A 189 -9.69 -11.63 -6.01
N LEU A 190 -10.67 -11.34 -5.16
CA LEU A 190 -11.15 -12.29 -4.17
C LEU A 190 -11.87 -13.48 -4.82
N TYR A 191 -12.59 -13.28 -5.92
CA TYR A 191 -13.11 -14.39 -6.74
C TYR A 191 -11.98 -15.27 -7.28
N GLN A 192 -10.90 -14.66 -7.79
CA GLN A 192 -9.73 -15.42 -8.24
C GLN A 192 -9.09 -16.25 -7.12
N PHE A 193 -9.13 -15.76 -5.88
CA PHE A 193 -8.61 -16.48 -4.71
C PHE A 193 -9.52 -17.61 -4.25
N THR A 194 -10.83 -17.37 -4.19
CA THR A 194 -11.81 -18.27 -3.54
C THR A 194 -12.58 -19.17 -4.50
N GLY A 195 -12.75 -18.76 -5.76
CA GLY A 195 -13.68 -19.35 -6.72
C GLY A 195 -15.16 -19.02 -6.45
N GLU A 196 -15.49 -18.24 -5.43
CA GLU A 196 -16.88 -17.97 -5.05
C GLU A 196 -17.53 -16.93 -5.97
N ARG A 197 -18.54 -17.37 -6.72
CA ARG A 197 -19.19 -16.56 -7.76
C ARG A 197 -19.81 -15.25 -7.26
N LYS A 198 -20.20 -15.15 -5.99
CA LYS A 198 -20.80 -13.92 -5.43
C LYS A 198 -19.88 -12.71 -5.60
N TYR A 199 -18.56 -12.87 -5.45
CA TYR A 199 -17.61 -11.77 -5.63
C TYR A 199 -17.48 -11.39 -7.11
N LEU A 200 -17.45 -12.37 -8.02
CA LEU A 200 -17.48 -12.10 -9.45
C LEU A 200 -18.75 -11.36 -9.85
N THR A 201 -19.92 -11.78 -9.35
CA THR A 201 -21.19 -11.11 -9.64
C THR A 201 -21.15 -9.64 -9.24
N ASN A 202 -20.66 -9.31 -8.05
CA ASN A 202 -20.54 -7.92 -7.61
C ASN A 202 -19.51 -7.13 -8.43
N ALA A 203 -18.35 -7.73 -8.76
CA ALA A 203 -17.36 -7.10 -9.64
C ALA A 203 -17.93 -6.78 -11.03
N LEU A 204 -18.72 -7.70 -11.60
CA LEU A 204 -19.38 -7.51 -12.90
C LEU A 204 -20.44 -6.42 -12.84
N HIS A 205 -21.26 -6.35 -11.79
CA HIS A 205 -22.22 -5.27 -11.62
C HIS A 205 -21.54 -3.89 -11.60
N ILE A 206 -20.45 -3.76 -10.86
CA ILE A 206 -19.66 -2.52 -10.81
C ILE A 206 -19.09 -2.19 -12.20
N ALA A 207 -18.49 -3.17 -12.88
CA ALA A 207 -17.94 -2.99 -14.22
C ALA A 207 -19.00 -2.59 -15.26
N ASP A 208 -20.20 -3.18 -15.19
CA ASP A 208 -21.32 -2.85 -16.07
C ASP A 208 -21.79 -1.40 -15.87
N VAL A 209 -21.91 -0.96 -14.62
CA VAL A 209 -22.26 0.43 -14.29
C VAL A 209 -21.16 1.40 -14.76
N LEU A 210 -19.89 1.13 -14.45
CA LEU A 210 -18.77 1.93 -14.93
C LEU A 210 -18.78 2.03 -16.46
N ALA A 211 -18.98 0.92 -17.16
CA ALA A 211 -19.00 0.92 -18.62
C ALA A 211 -20.16 1.73 -19.21
N ALA A 212 -21.35 1.62 -18.61
CA ALA A 212 -22.53 2.37 -19.03
C ALA A 212 -22.43 3.89 -18.75
N LYS A 213 -21.71 4.29 -17.70
CA LYS A 213 -21.58 5.69 -17.27
C LYS A 213 -20.31 6.37 -17.78
N ALA A 214 -19.40 5.64 -18.42
CA ALA A 214 -18.15 6.19 -18.94
C ALA A 214 -18.37 7.19 -20.09
N ARG A 215 -17.94 8.43 -19.89
CA ARG A 215 -17.95 9.49 -20.92
C ARG A 215 -16.55 9.81 -21.41
N ILE A 216 -16.45 10.60 -22.47
CA ILE A 216 -15.17 11.16 -22.90
C ILE A 216 -14.79 12.24 -21.89
N GLY A 217 -13.64 12.08 -21.24
CA GLY A 217 -13.14 13.06 -20.28
C GLY A 217 -12.60 14.34 -20.96
N THR A 218 -12.65 15.44 -20.24
CA THR A 218 -12.12 16.76 -20.62
C THR A 218 -11.26 17.33 -19.49
N ALA A 219 -10.72 18.54 -19.66
CA ALA A 219 -9.91 19.19 -18.63
C ALA A 219 -10.66 19.46 -17.32
N THR A 220 -12.00 19.50 -17.34
CA THR A 220 -12.84 19.84 -16.18
C THR A 220 -13.91 18.80 -15.87
N HIS A 221 -14.02 17.74 -16.68
CA HIS A 221 -14.97 16.65 -16.49
C HIS A 221 -14.26 15.32 -16.66
N SER A 222 -14.12 14.51 -15.61
CA SER A 222 -13.41 13.22 -15.71
C SER A 222 -14.24 12.15 -16.44
N VAL A 223 -13.60 11.03 -16.81
CA VAL A 223 -14.25 9.89 -17.50
C VAL A 223 -15.51 9.38 -16.77
N TRP A 224 -15.50 9.48 -15.44
CA TRP A 224 -16.66 9.35 -14.57
C TRP A 224 -16.71 10.57 -13.64
N PRO A 225 -17.87 11.00 -13.16
CA PRO A 225 -17.94 11.94 -12.03
C PRO A 225 -17.22 11.34 -10.83
N TYR A 226 -16.56 12.18 -10.03
CA TYR A 226 -15.86 11.74 -8.82
C TYR A 226 -16.84 11.24 -7.76
N ARG A 227 -17.89 12.01 -7.48
CA ARG A 227 -18.99 11.62 -6.58
C ARG A 227 -20.35 11.73 -7.23
N VAL A 228 -21.21 10.78 -6.88
CA VAL A 228 -22.61 10.72 -7.32
C VAL A 228 -23.52 10.27 -6.20
N ARG A 229 -24.73 10.82 -6.16
CA ARG A 229 -25.85 10.24 -5.43
C ARG A 229 -26.42 9.07 -6.22
N MET A 230 -26.27 7.85 -5.72
CA MET A 230 -26.60 6.64 -6.45
C MET A 230 -28.11 6.49 -6.74
N ASP A 231 -28.96 6.97 -5.83
CA ASP A 231 -30.43 6.91 -5.94
C ASP A 231 -30.97 7.68 -7.15
N THR A 232 -30.44 8.88 -7.36
CA THR A 232 -30.92 9.85 -8.35
C THR A 232 -30.00 9.98 -9.56
N GLY A 233 -28.73 9.59 -9.42
CA GLY A 233 -27.68 9.82 -10.40
C GLY A 233 -27.15 11.26 -10.42
N ALA A 234 -27.54 12.09 -9.47
CA ALA A 234 -27.06 13.47 -9.36
C ALA A 234 -25.55 13.49 -9.09
N VAL A 235 -24.80 14.22 -9.91
CA VAL A 235 -23.36 14.43 -9.71
C VAL A 235 -23.14 15.48 -8.63
N THR A 236 -22.31 15.16 -7.64
CA THR A 236 -21.99 16.06 -6.53
C THR A 236 -20.53 16.50 -6.52
N ALA A 237 -19.66 15.76 -7.22
CA ALA A 237 -18.32 16.22 -7.60
C ALA A 237 -17.98 15.74 -9.02
N GLU A 238 -17.62 16.67 -9.89
CA GLU A 238 -17.56 16.45 -11.34
C GLU A 238 -16.26 15.80 -11.83
N TYR A 239 -15.16 16.09 -11.12
CA TYR A 239 -13.81 15.77 -11.55
C TYR A 239 -13.08 14.96 -10.48
N GLY A 240 -12.50 13.83 -10.90
CA GLY A 240 -11.56 13.03 -10.13
C GLY A 240 -10.42 12.53 -11.02
N ALA A 241 -9.34 12.01 -10.43
CA ALA A 241 -8.17 11.54 -11.18
C ALA A 241 -7.63 10.16 -10.75
N ASN A 242 -8.13 9.58 -9.67
CA ASN A 242 -7.72 8.25 -9.18
C ASN A 242 -8.42 7.09 -9.93
N TRP A 243 -8.30 7.02 -11.25
CA TRP A 243 -9.07 6.04 -12.06
C TRP A 243 -8.39 4.69 -12.33
N ILE A 244 -7.24 4.41 -11.71
CA ILE A 244 -6.50 3.17 -11.97
C ILE A 244 -7.27 1.93 -11.49
N GLY A 245 -7.98 2.00 -10.37
CA GLY A 245 -8.87 0.93 -9.90
C GLY A 245 -9.94 0.55 -10.91
N CYS A 246 -10.72 1.55 -11.36
CA CYS A 246 -11.73 1.38 -12.41
C CYS A 246 -11.11 0.82 -13.70
N TYR A 247 -9.97 1.37 -14.12
CA TYR A 247 -9.27 0.94 -15.33
C TYR A 247 -8.84 -0.54 -15.25
N ASP A 248 -8.19 -0.94 -14.16
CA ASP A 248 -7.64 -2.28 -13.99
C ASP A 248 -8.72 -3.33 -13.72
N LEU A 249 -9.84 -2.96 -13.08
CA LEU A 249 -11.04 -3.82 -13.04
C LEU A 249 -11.50 -4.18 -14.45
N LEU A 250 -11.72 -3.17 -15.30
CA LEU A 250 -12.19 -3.38 -16.67
C LEU A 250 -11.17 -4.17 -17.49
N ASP A 251 -9.88 -3.83 -17.40
CA ASP A 251 -8.82 -4.54 -18.13
C ASP A 251 -8.67 -5.99 -17.67
N SER A 252 -8.74 -6.24 -16.37
CA SER A 252 -8.66 -7.58 -15.79
C SER A 252 -9.83 -8.47 -16.23
N LEU A 253 -11.05 -7.94 -16.27
CA LEU A 253 -12.22 -8.67 -16.77
C LEU A 253 -12.15 -8.95 -18.28
N ILE A 254 -11.65 -7.99 -19.07
CA ILE A 254 -11.40 -8.18 -20.51
C ILE A 254 -10.39 -9.31 -20.73
N ARG A 255 -9.24 -9.27 -20.02
CA ARG A 255 -8.20 -10.32 -20.11
C ARG A 255 -8.73 -11.70 -19.71
N ALA A 256 -9.66 -11.74 -18.75
CA ALA A 256 -10.31 -12.97 -18.32
C ALA A 256 -11.45 -13.43 -19.23
N GLY A 257 -11.90 -12.62 -20.19
CA GLY A 257 -13.04 -12.92 -21.05
C GLY A 257 -14.39 -12.94 -20.30
N LEU A 258 -14.52 -12.15 -19.24
CA LEU A 258 -15.70 -12.15 -18.35
C LEU A 258 -16.51 -10.86 -18.51
N GLY A 259 -17.84 -10.99 -18.53
CA GLY A 259 -18.77 -9.87 -18.64
C GLY A 259 -18.88 -9.28 -20.05
N ASN A 260 -19.34 -8.03 -20.15
CA ASN A 260 -19.48 -7.32 -21.41
C ASN A 260 -18.14 -6.71 -21.88
N THR A 261 -17.22 -7.57 -22.30
CA THR A 261 -15.85 -7.19 -22.66
C THR A 261 -15.76 -6.10 -23.73
N ASN A 262 -16.72 -6.03 -24.65
CA ASN A 262 -16.81 -4.96 -25.65
C ASN A 262 -17.10 -3.59 -25.01
N ALA A 263 -18.11 -3.50 -24.13
CA ALA A 263 -18.41 -2.27 -23.41
C ALA A 263 -17.26 -1.88 -22.46
N TYR A 264 -16.67 -2.86 -21.79
CA TYR A 264 -15.53 -2.64 -20.89
C TYR A 264 -14.33 -2.08 -21.66
N ALA A 265 -14.03 -2.59 -22.86
CA ALA A 265 -12.93 -2.11 -23.68
C ALA A 265 -13.11 -0.65 -24.12
N GLN A 266 -14.35 -0.24 -24.43
CA GLN A 266 -14.67 1.16 -24.76
C GLN A 266 -14.46 2.08 -23.55
N ALA A 267 -14.96 1.68 -22.38
CA ALA A 267 -14.81 2.46 -21.15
C ALA A 267 -13.35 2.53 -20.68
N ARG A 268 -12.62 1.40 -20.71
CA ARG A 268 -11.18 1.32 -20.45
C ARG A 268 -10.39 2.28 -21.35
N THR A 269 -10.73 2.35 -22.64
CA THR A 269 -10.08 3.25 -23.60
C THR A 269 -10.29 4.72 -23.21
N LYS A 270 -11.53 5.12 -22.91
CA LYS A 270 -11.84 6.48 -22.43
C LYS A 270 -11.05 6.84 -21.16
N ALA A 271 -10.96 5.91 -20.20
CA ALA A 271 -10.22 6.12 -18.96
C ALA A 271 -8.72 6.28 -19.18
N ARG A 272 -8.10 5.41 -20.01
CA ARG A 272 -6.68 5.52 -20.38
C ARG A 272 -6.39 6.86 -21.05
N ASP A 273 -7.22 7.24 -22.00
CA ASP A 273 -6.98 8.44 -22.80
C ASP A 273 -7.13 9.69 -21.93
N PHE A 274 -8.13 9.72 -21.03
CA PHE A 274 -8.27 10.77 -20.00
C PHE A 274 -7.03 10.86 -19.09
N LEU A 275 -6.59 9.75 -18.49
CA LEU A 275 -5.45 9.72 -17.57
C LEU A 275 -4.17 10.24 -18.24
N ARG A 276 -3.90 9.79 -19.48
CA ARG A 276 -2.72 10.20 -20.26
C ARG A 276 -2.78 11.64 -20.76
N GLN A 277 -3.98 12.18 -20.99
CA GLN A 277 -4.16 13.53 -21.51
C GLN A 277 -4.18 14.58 -20.41
N PHE A 278 -4.75 14.27 -19.24
CA PHE A 278 -4.99 15.25 -18.18
C PHE A 278 -4.09 15.05 -16.96
N PRO A 279 -4.37 14.18 -15.97
CA PRO A 279 -3.61 14.18 -14.71
C PRO A 279 -2.12 13.85 -14.91
N MET A 280 -1.76 12.95 -15.84
CA MET A 280 -0.35 12.65 -16.14
C MET A 280 0.42 13.83 -16.76
N ARG A 281 -0.26 14.78 -17.42
CA ARG A 281 0.36 15.96 -18.05
C ARG A 281 0.29 17.21 -17.20
N THR A 282 -0.85 17.41 -16.54
CA THR A 282 -1.14 18.62 -15.76
C THR A 282 -0.60 18.52 -14.34
N GLY A 283 -0.38 17.31 -13.83
CA GLY A 283 -0.06 17.07 -12.42
C GLY A 283 -1.25 17.29 -11.48
N TYR A 284 -2.46 17.52 -11.99
CA TYR A 284 -3.66 17.63 -11.16
C TYR A 284 -4.31 16.27 -10.94
N TRP A 285 -3.80 15.60 -9.92
CA TRP A 285 -4.35 14.35 -9.40
C TRP A 285 -5.42 14.67 -8.37
N THR A 286 -6.55 15.22 -8.85
CA THR A 286 -7.67 15.57 -7.98
C THR A 286 -8.24 14.30 -7.37
N ASP A 287 -7.82 14.15 -6.11
CA ASP A 287 -8.36 13.33 -5.04
C ASP A 287 -8.36 11.81 -5.30
N GLY A 288 -8.15 11.07 -4.21
CA GLY A 288 -8.47 9.66 -4.01
C GLY A 288 -8.67 9.38 -2.51
N HIS A 289 -9.25 10.31 -1.75
CA HIS A 289 -9.55 10.16 -0.32
C HIS A 289 -11.02 10.47 -0.04
N THR A 290 -11.63 9.65 0.80
CA THR A 290 -13.09 9.52 0.90
C THR A 290 -13.76 10.51 1.86
N ASP A 291 -13.00 11.35 2.57
CA ASP A 291 -13.51 12.27 3.60
C ASP A 291 -13.55 13.75 3.18
N ASN A 292 -12.94 14.11 2.05
CA ASN A 292 -12.78 15.50 1.69
C ASN A 292 -13.82 16.00 0.66
N PRO A 293 -14.46 17.17 0.90
CA PRO A 293 -15.44 17.75 -0.03
C PRO A 293 -14.76 18.42 -1.24
N VAL A 294 -13.86 17.72 -1.92
CA VAL A 294 -13.15 18.25 -3.11
C VAL A 294 -14.12 18.38 -4.27
N ASN A 295 -14.27 19.62 -4.77
CA ASN A 295 -15.03 19.94 -5.97
C ASN A 295 -14.23 20.90 -6.85
N SER A 296 -13.02 20.45 -7.23
CA SER A 296 -12.06 21.20 -8.05
C SER A 296 -11.43 20.23 -9.06
N HIS A 297 -10.91 20.75 -10.16
CA HIS A 297 -10.14 19.97 -11.15
C HIS A 297 -8.63 20.31 -11.11
N THR A 298 -8.19 21.06 -10.10
CA THR A 298 -6.79 21.48 -9.90
C THR A 298 -6.24 21.09 -8.52
N TYR A 299 -7.01 20.31 -7.76
CA TYR A 299 -6.59 19.79 -6.47
C TYR A 299 -5.50 18.73 -6.68
N LYS A 300 -4.45 18.76 -5.84
CA LYS A 300 -3.39 17.76 -5.86
C LYS A 300 -3.53 16.84 -4.66
N SER A 301 -3.63 15.54 -4.95
CA SER A 301 -3.47 14.46 -3.98
C SER A 301 -2.38 13.51 -4.49
N ASN A 302 -1.62 12.95 -3.56
CA ASN A 302 -0.53 12.03 -3.90
C ASN A 302 -1.04 10.62 -4.27
N MET A 303 -2.24 10.21 -3.84
CA MET A 303 -2.71 8.82 -4.01
C MET A 303 -2.81 8.42 -5.48
N GLY A 304 -3.64 9.10 -6.28
CA GLY A 304 -3.86 8.75 -7.69
C GLY A 304 -2.58 8.76 -8.52
N LYS A 305 -1.68 9.72 -8.26
CA LYS A 305 -0.34 9.79 -8.88
C LYS A 305 0.48 8.55 -8.54
N SER A 306 0.55 8.20 -7.27
CA SER A 306 1.35 7.08 -6.77
C SER A 306 0.82 5.74 -7.30
N ASN A 307 -0.51 5.57 -7.34
CA ASN A 307 -1.16 4.41 -7.94
C ASN A 307 -0.79 4.25 -9.42
N MET A 308 -0.81 5.34 -10.19
CA MET A 308 -0.33 5.35 -11.58
C MET A 308 1.14 4.96 -11.69
N ALA A 309 2.01 5.55 -10.87
CA ALA A 309 3.45 5.27 -10.90
C ALA A 309 3.74 3.79 -10.61
N LEU A 310 3.11 3.23 -9.58
CA LEU A 310 3.26 1.81 -9.23
C LEU A 310 2.71 0.88 -10.32
N TYR A 311 1.55 1.23 -10.91
CA TYR A 311 0.94 0.50 -12.01
C TYR A 311 1.87 0.41 -13.24
N LEU A 312 2.54 1.52 -13.60
CA LEU A 312 3.44 1.57 -14.76
C LEU A 312 4.65 0.63 -14.66
N PHE A 313 5.09 0.24 -13.45
CA PHE A 313 6.18 -0.73 -13.32
C PHE A 313 5.79 -2.14 -13.74
N ASP A 314 4.51 -2.50 -13.60
CA ASP A 314 3.99 -3.81 -14.01
C ASP A 314 3.35 -3.77 -15.40
N HIS A 315 2.91 -2.58 -15.84
CA HIS A 315 2.24 -2.33 -17.14
C HIS A 315 2.90 -1.18 -17.94
N PRO A 316 4.18 -1.30 -18.33
CA PRO A 316 4.89 -0.24 -19.06
C PRO A 316 4.26 0.10 -20.42
N GLU A 317 3.47 -0.81 -21.01
CA GLU A 317 2.73 -0.59 -22.25
C GLU A 317 1.62 0.46 -22.14
N PHE A 318 1.16 0.79 -20.92
CA PHE A 318 0.12 1.79 -20.71
C PHE A 318 0.57 3.18 -21.18
N HIS A 319 1.85 3.52 -20.96
CA HIS A 319 2.43 4.80 -21.34
C HIS A 319 3.84 4.60 -21.91
N PRO A 320 4.05 4.68 -23.24
CA PRO A 320 5.35 4.43 -23.86
C PRO A 320 6.51 5.27 -23.29
N ASP A 321 6.23 6.51 -22.84
CA ASP A 321 7.22 7.42 -22.27
C ASP A 321 7.35 7.30 -20.74
N TRP A 322 6.90 6.18 -20.14
CA TRP A 322 6.91 5.97 -18.69
C TRP A 322 8.28 6.16 -18.03
N ARG A 323 9.38 5.84 -18.75
CA ARG A 323 10.74 6.04 -18.25
C ARG A 323 11.14 7.51 -18.09
N THR A 324 10.53 8.40 -18.86
CA THR A 324 10.72 9.85 -18.69
C THR A 324 9.72 10.37 -17.66
N TRP A 325 8.48 9.86 -17.68
CA TRP A 325 7.42 10.32 -16.80
C TRP A 325 7.66 9.98 -15.32
N LEU A 326 8.11 8.76 -14.99
CA LEU A 326 8.32 8.32 -13.62
C LEU A 326 9.26 9.21 -12.79
N PRO A 327 10.50 9.52 -13.22
CA PRO A 327 11.37 10.41 -12.46
C PRO A 327 10.77 11.81 -12.28
N SER A 328 10.07 12.36 -13.29
CA SER A 328 9.35 13.63 -13.16
C SER A 328 8.18 13.55 -12.17
N SER A 329 7.47 12.41 -12.10
CA SER A 329 6.39 12.20 -11.13
C SER A 329 6.89 12.07 -9.69
N LEU A 330 8.08 11.50 -9.49
CA LEU A 330 8.77 11.45 -8.19
C LEU A 330 9.20 12.86 -7.76
N GLN A 331 9.76 13.65 -8.68
CA GLN A 331 10.07 15.06 -8.42
C GLN A 331 8.81 15.86 -8.07
N TRP A 332 7.71 15.66 -8.80
CA TRP A 332 6.42 16.29 -8.50
C TRP A 332 5.95 15.97 -7.07
N THR A 333 6.13 14.72 -6.60
CA THR A 333 5.83 14.33 -5.22
C THR A 333 6.72 15.08 -4.22
N GLU A 334 8.01 15.20 -4.53
CA GLU A 334 8.96 15.94 -3.68
C GLU A 334 8.57 17.41 -3.56
N GLU A 335 8.24 18.07 -4.67
CA GLU A 335 7.84 19.48 -4.71
C GLU A 335 6.55 19.75 -3.94
N HIS A 336 5.53 18.91 -4.11
CA HIS A 336 4.19 19.19 -3.58
C HIS A 336 3.91 18.57 -2.22
N PHE A 337 4.63 17.53 -1.81
CA PHE A 337 4.32 16.77 -0.60
C PHE A 337 5.52 16.44 0.28
N VAL A 338 6.76 16.64 -0.19
CA VAL A 338 7.95 16.60 0.70
C VAL A 338 8.31 18.00 1.15
N PHE A 339 8.64 18.89 0.21
CA PHE A 339 9.15 20.24 0.51
C PHE A 339 8.06 21.22 0.92
N ARG A 340 6.83 21.01 0.48
CA ARG A 340 5.66 21.67 1.09
C ARG A 340 5.30 20.91 2.37
N THR A 341 5.29 21.60 3.50
CA THR A 341 5.02 21.01 4.82
C THR A 341 3.83 21.69 5.51
N ALA A 342 3.05 20.93 6.29
CA ALA A 342 2.10 21.48 7.25
C ALA A 342 2.81 21.80 8.57
N GLU A 343 2.24 22.71 9.37
CA GLU A 343 2.50 22.88 10.82
C GLU A 343 3.97 22.76 11.33
N LYS A 344 4.94 23.36 10.61
CA LYS A 344 6.38 23.27 10.92
C LYS A 344 6.94 21.84 10.94
N GLU A 345 6.23 20.86 10.39
CA GLU A 345 6.72 19.51 10.21
C GLU A 345 7.95 19.51 9.29
N PRO A 346 8.90 18.59 9.51
CA PRO A 346 10.08 18.52 8.69
C PRO A 346 9.75 18.05 7.27
N ALA A 347 10.43 18.60 6.27
CA ALA A 347 10.45 18.01 4.92
C ALA A 347 11.27 16.71 4.91
N THR A 348 12.36 16.68 5.69
CA THR A 348 13.23 15.53 5.84
C THR A 348 13.55 15.25 7.30
N ALA A 349 13.63 13.97 7.65
CA ALA A 349 13.93 13.52 9.00
C ALA A 349 15.11 12.56 8.97
N PHE A 350 16.27 13.00 9.48
CA PHE A 350 17.49 12.16 9.57
C PHE A 350 17.88 11.50 8.24
N GLY A 351 17.74 12.24 7.13
CA GLY A 351 18.02 11.76 5.77
C GLY A 351 16.86 11.06 5.07
N ALA A 352 15.72 10.83 5.72
CA ALA A 352 14.48 10.36 5.09
C ALA A 352 13.69 11.53 4.49
N ASN A 353 13.14 11.35 3.29
CA ASN A 353 12.07 12.23 2.80
C ASN A 353 10.76 11.77 3.41
N VAL A 354 10.05 12.67 4.09
CA VAL A 354 8.75 12.39 4.71
C VAL A 354 7.65 13.13 3.94
N VAL A 355 6.58 12.40 3.63
CA VAL A 355 5.65 12.78 2.55
C VAL A 355 4.29 13.07 3.15
N GLY A 356 3.68 14.18 2.70
CA GLY A 356 2.30 14.53 3.01
C GLY A 356 1.30 14.02 1.97
N GLU A 357 0.03 14.24 2.24
CA GLU A 357 -1.05 13.56 1.51
C GLU A 357 -1.64 14.40 0.37
N GLN A 358 -2.16 15.59 0.68
CA GLN A 358 -2.93 16.39 -0.28
C GLN A 358 -2.98 17.89 0.03
N ASP A 359 -3.50 18.69 -0.91
CA ASP A 359 -3.57 20.15 -0.79
C ASP A 359 -4.31 20.65 0.47
N GLY A 360 -5.36 19.94 0.90
CA GLY A 360 -6.17 20.27 2.07
C GLY A 360 -5.68 19.64 3.38
N PHE A 361 -4.80 18.64 3.30
CA PHE A 361 -4.30 17.89 4.45
C PHE A 361 -2.87 17.42 4.15
N ASN A 362 -1.87 18.23 4.49
CA ASN A 362 -0.48 18.00 4.08
C ASN A 362 0.44 17.65 5.27
N PHE A 363 -0.10 16.91 6.22
CA PHE A 363 0.65 16.34 7.35
C PHE A 363 1.50 15.17 6.89
N LYS A 364 2.66 14.95 7.53
CA LYS A 364 3.58 13.86 7.17
C LYS A 364 3.07 12.51 7.64
N MET A 365 2.77 11.65 6.69
CA MET A 365 2.11 10.37 6.90
C MET A 365 3.04 9.18 6.64
N ASP A 366 2.88 8.10 7.40
CA ASP A 366 3.60 6.84 7.22
C ASP A 366 3.33 6.21 5.85
N TYR A 367 2.07 6.09 5.47
CA TYR A 367 1.66 5.41 4.26
C TYR A 367 2.05 6.19 2.98
N GLN A 368 1.95 7.53 2.99
CA GLN A 368 2.44 8.37 1.89
C GLN A 368 3.95 8.28 1.74
N THR A 369 4.67 8.22 2.87
CA THR A 369 6.12 8.03 2.88
C THR A 369 6.50 6.65 2.36
N ALA A 370 5.72 5.61 2.70
CA ALA A 370 5.91 4.26 2.19
C ALA A 370 5.66 4.17 0.67
N ARG A 371 4.64 4.85 0.14
CA ARG A 371 4.36 4.94 -1.32
C ARG A 371 5.54 5.53 -2.08
N TYR A 372 6.01 6.70 -1.66
CA TYR A 372 7.16 7.35 -2.26
C TYR A 372 8.40 6.45 -2.23
N ALA A 373 8.62 5.76 -1.11
CA ALA A 373 9.76 4.87 -0.98
C ALA A 373 9.67 3.65 -1.92
N ALA A 374 8.47 3.08 -2.09
CA ALA A 374 8.22 2.01 -3.05
C ALA A 374 8.47 2.46 -4.50
N GLU A 375 7.98 3.64 -4.88
CA GLU A 375 8.25 4.23 -6.19
C GLU A 375 9.76 4.44 -6.42
N CYS A 376 10.46 5.01 -5.42
CA CYS A 376 11.91 5.20 -5.46
C CYS A 376 12.67 3.87 -5.60
N ALA A 377 12.30 2.83 -4.84
CA ALA A 377 12.95 1.52 -4.91
C ALA A 377 12.75 0.88 -6.29
N ARG A 378 11.51 0.88 -6.80
CA ARG A 378 11.19 0.35 -8.12
C ARG A 378 11.90 1.13 -9.23
N TRP A 379 11.97 2.46 -9.12
CA TRP A 379 12.71 3.29 -10.08
C TRP A 379 14.22 3.03 -10.03
N TYR A 380 14.82 2.89 -8.85
CA TYR A 380 16.22 2.49 -8.72
C TYR A 380 16.50 1.18 -9.46
N ARG A 381 15.62 0.18 -9.32
CA ARG A 381 15.80 -1.10 -10.03
C ARG A 381 15.77 -0.95 -11.55
N VAL A 382 15.05 0.05 -12.06
CA VAL A 382 14.94 0.35 -13.49
C VAL A 382 16.09 1.21 -14.01
N SER A 383 16.53 2.19 -13.23
CA SER A 383 17.49 3.24 -13.66
C SER A 383 18.93 2.99 -13.22
N GLY A 384 19.14 2.25 -12.13
CA GLY A 384 20.42 2.10 -11.46
C GLY A 384 20.86 3.32 -10.62
N ASP A 385 20.05 4.37 -10.52
CA ASP A 385 20.40 5.60 -9.79
C ASP A 385 20.32 5.41 -8.27
N THR A 386 21.48 5.30 -7.64
CA THR A 386 21.64 5.02 -6.21
C THR A 386 21.08 6.12 -5.30
N ASN A 387 20.79 7.32 -5.81
CA ASN A 387 20.10 8.35 -5.04
C ASN A 387 18.67 7.91 -4.69
N PHE A 388 17.97 7.25 -5.61
CA PHE A 388 16.63 6.71 -5.34
C PHE A 388 16.67 5.50 -4.41
N LEU A 389 17.73 4.69 -4.46
CA LEU A 389 17.96 3.63 -3.48
C LEU A 389 18.08 4.22 -2.06
N GLU A 390 18.87 5.27 -1.89
CA GLU A 390 19.05 5.92 -0.60
C GLU A 390 17.76 6.57 -0.12
N LYS A 391 17.06 7.32 -0.98
CA LYS A 391 15.73 7.91 -0.68
C LYS A 391 14.75 6.84 -0.19
N ALA A 392 14.61 5.75 -0.95
CA ALA A 392 13.74 4.63 -0.59
C ALA A 392 14.09 4.02 0.77
N ARG A 393 15.37 3.70 0.99
CA ARG A 393 15.82 3.06 2.22
C ARG A 393 15.55 3.95 3.44
N ARG A 394 15.87 5.24 3.37
CA ARG A 394 15.69 6.15 4.51
C ARG A 394 14.22 6.39 4.81
N SER A 395 13.38 6.57 3.79
CA SER A 395 11.94 6.73 3.96
C SER A 395 11.29 5.48 4.56
N LEU A 396 11.62 4.26 4.10
CA LEU A 396 11.11 3.03 4.75
C LEU A 396 11.65 2.84 6.17
N ASN A 397 12.92 3.16 6.42
CA ASN A 397 13.46 3.13 7.79
C ASN A 397 12.67 4.06 8.70
N TRP A 398 12.34 5.27 8.25
CA TRP A 398 11.49 6.20 9.01
C TRP A 398 10.09 5.62 9.26
N VAL A 399 9.46 5.01 8.25
CA VAL A 399 8.15 4.35 8.40
C VAL A 399 8.14 3.30 9.50
N THR A 400 9.25 2.58 9.71
CA THR A 400 9.32 1.59 10.81
C THR A 400 9.07 2.22 12.19
N TYR A 401 9.39 3.51 12.39
CA TYR A 401 9.17 4.23 13.65
C TYR A 401 7.70 4.61 13.86
N CYS A 402 6.85 4.59 12.83
CA CYS A 402 5.43 4.95 12.92
C CYS A 402 4.56 3.84 13.54
N SER A 403 5.16 2.96 14.33
CA SER A 403 4.49 1.87 15.06
C SER A 403 5.14 1.62 16.40
N ASP A 404 4.36 1.33 17.43
CA ASP A 404 4.89 0.81 18.70
C ASP A 404 5.34 -0.66 18.59
N ALA A 405 5.84 -1.22 19.70
CA ALA A 405 6.36 -2.59 19.73
C ALA A 405 5.29 -3.67 19.53
N GLU A 406 4.03 -3.31 19.74
CA GLU A 406 2.85 -4.14 19.58
C GLU A 406 2.24 -4.01 18.16
N GLY A 407 2.76 -3.10 17.33
CA GLY A 407 2.27 -2.85 15.97
C GLY A 407 1.14 -1.84 15.87
N ARG A 408 0.81 -1.12 16.95
CA ARG A 408 -0.12 0.01 16.91
C ARG A 408 0.53 1.16 16.16
N ALA A 409 -0.19 1.73 15.20
CA ALA A 409 0.26 2.82 14.36
C ALA A 409 0.21 4.18 15.05
N THR A 410 1.05 5.07 14.53
CA THR A 410 0.83 6.52 14.59
C THR A 410 1.13 7.06 13.20
N GLU A 411 0.10 7.26 12.37
CA GLU A 411 0.26 7.64 10.95
C GLU A 411 1.01 8.97 10.78
N SER A 412 0.72 9.94 11.65
CA SER A 412 1.32 11.28 11.70
C SER A 412 2.19 11.44 12.95
N PRO A 413 3.41 10.87 13.00
CA PRO A 413 4.21 10.85 14.22
C PRO A 413 4.74 12.23 14.65
N TYR A 414 4.59 13.26 13.81
CA TYR A 414 4.92 14.65 14.15
C TYR A 414 3.72 15.46 14.64
N SER A 415 2.50 14.99 14.36
CA SER A 415 1.23 15.66 14.67
C SER A 415 0.32 14.69 15.43
N LEU A 416 0.63 14.51 16.72
CA LEU A 416 0.03 13.47 17.59
C LEU A 416 -1.44 13.72 17.98
N ASN A 417 -2.08 14.76 17.43
CA ASN A 417 -3.52 15.02 17.53
C ASN A 417 -4.32 14.46 16.36
N ILE A 418 -3.64 13.87 15.38
CA ILE A 418 -4.26 13.18 14.26
C ILE A 418 -4.52 11.73 14.69
N ALA A 419 -5.69 11.20 14.30
CA ALA A 419 -6.05 9.81 14.51
C ALA A 419 -5.11 8.88 13.73
N SER A 420 -5.32 7.57 13.79
CA SER A 420 -4.67 6.65 12.87
C SER A 420 -5.70 5.79 12.20
N TRP A 421 -5.73 5.86 10.87
CA TRP A 421 -6.71 5.20 10.05
C TRP A 421 -6.31 3.77 9.74
N TRP A 422 -7.31 2.88 9.75
CA TRP A 422 -7.15 1.46 9.51
C TRP A 422 -6.69 1.19 8.08
N SER A 423 -7.32 1.85 7.10
CA SER A 423 -6.98 1.78 5.67
C SER A 423 -5.52 2.14 5.43
N ASP A 424 -5.09 3.28 5.96
CA ASP A 424 -3.76 3.86 5.79
C ASP A 424 -2.68 3.01 6.44
N CYS A 425 -2.80 2.78 7.74
CA CYS A 425 -1.73 2.19 8.55
C CYS A 425 -1.56 0.68 8.34
N TYR A 426 -2.64 -0.04 8.00
CA TYR A 426 -2.67 -1.51 7.99
C TYR A 426 -3.03 -2.11 6.61
N GLY A 427 -3.66 -1.32 5.75
CA GLY A 427 -3.81 -1.65 4.34
C GLY A 427 -2.67 -1.09 3.52
N GLU A 428 -2.65 0.24 3.39
CA GLU A 428 -1.87 0.97 2.39
C GLU A 428 -0.37 1.03 2.70
N CYS A 429 0.02 1.38 3.92
CA CYS A 429 1.40 1.46 4.35
C CYS A 429 2.15 0.11 4.17
N PRO A 430 1.71 -1.02 4.77
CA PRO A 430 2.45 -2.27 4.69
C PRO A 430 2.54 -2.85 3.27
N ARG A 431 1.51 -2.67 2.42
CA ARG A 431 1.56 -3.20 1.05
C ARG A 431 2.69 -2.60 0.20
N MET A 432 3.17 -1.40 0.53
CA MET A 432 4.27 -0.73 -0.19
C MET A 432 5.62 -1.44 -0.02
N PHE A 433 5.84 -2.12 1.10
CA PHE A 433 7.08 -2.86 1.35
C PHE A 433 7.28 -4.00 0.35
N TYR A 434 6.21 -4.64 -0.12
CA TYR A 434 6.31 -5.71 -1.13
C TYR A 434 6.74 -5.17 -2.50
N HIS A 435 6.26 -3.99 -2.90
CA HIS A 435 6.79 -3.30 -4.08
C HIS A 435 8.28 -3.01 -3.92
N ALA A 436 8.72 -2.55 -2.73
CA ALA A 436 10.12 -2.34 -2.44
C ALA A 436 10.94 -3.65 -2.46
N PHE A 437 10.43 -4.75 -1.92
CA PHE A 437 11.10 -6.06 -1.97
C PHE A 437 11.23 -6.62 -3.38
N ALA A 438 10.25 -6.37 -4.25
CA ALA A 438 10.37 -6.73 -5.67
C ALA A 438 11.58 -6.04 -6.32
N ALA A 439 11.85 -4.79 -5.95
CA ALA A 439 13.03 -4.05 -6.40
C ALA A 439 14.31 -4.50 -5.69
N MET A 440 14.24 -4.65 -4.37
CA MET A 440 15.36 -4.91 -3.45
C MET A 440 15.12 -6.16 -2.59
N PRO A 441 15.32 -7.38 -3.15
CA PRO A 441 15.22 -8.62 -2.40
C PRO A 441 16.15 -8.71 -1.18
N GLU A 442 17.24 -7.93 -1.19
CA GLU A 442 18.19 -7.77 -0.09
C GLU A 442 17.54 -7.25 1.19
N TRP A 443 16.40 -6.56 1.11
CA TRP A 443 15.70 -5.98 2.26
C TRP A 443 14.71 -6.95 2.93
N ALA A 444 14.43 -8.09 2.31
CA ALA A 444 13.74 -9.21 2.93
C ALA A 444 14.71 -10.01 3.83
N PRO A 445 14.22 -10.72 4.86
CA PRO A 445 15.06 -11.29 5.91
C PRO A 445 16.01 -12.37 5.36
N PRO A 446 17.30 -12.36 5.76
CA PRO A 446 18.26 -13.34 5.29
C PRO A 446 18.04 -14.73 5.88
N GLY A 447 18.32 -15.76 5.07
CA GLY A 447 18.17 -17.16 5.43
C GLY A 447 16.73 -17.68 5.40
N GLU A 448 15.78 -16.90 4.89
CA GLU A 448 14.36 -17.24 4.83
C GLU A 448 13.86 -17.28 3.37
N ASP A 449 12.80 -18.05 3.14
CA ASP A 449 12.18 -18.25 1.83
C ASP A 449 10.86 -17.48 1.79
N HIS A 450 10.74 -16.52 0.88
CA HIS A 450 9.54 -15.69 0.73
C HIS A 450 9.24 -15.34 -0.72
N ILE A 451 7.97 -15.40 -1.09
CA ILE A 451 7.43 -14.68 -2.26
C ILE A 451 7.33 -13.21 -1.87
N LEU A 452 8.12 -12.38 -2.52
CA LEU A 452 8.26 -10.96 -2.21
C LEU A 452 7.18 -10.11 -2.86
N TYR A 453 6.74 -10.46 -4.07
CA TYR A 453 5.74 -9.70 -4.80
C TYR A 453 5.17 -10.48 -5.98
N SER A 454 3.89 -10.26 -6.24
CA SER A 454 3.24 -10.51 -7.53
C SER A 454 2.15 -9.45 -7.72
N GLU A 455 1.97 -8.96 -8.94
CA GLU A 455 0.82 -8.10 -9.28
C GLU A 455 -0.48 -8.90 -9.13
N GLY A 456 -0.50 -10.11 -9.68
CA GLY A 456 -1.66 -11.00 -9.64
C GLY A 456 -1.87 -11.70 -8.29
N VAL A 457 -3.06 -12.25 -8.12
CA VAL A 457 -3.40 -13.10 -6.98
C VAL A 457 -2.70 -14.45 -7.11
N LEU A 458 -2.12 -14.93 -6.01
CA LEU A 458 -1.58 -16.27 -5.88
C LEU A 458 -2.47 -17.12 -4.97
N THR A 459 -2.58 -18.41 -5.27
CA THR A 459 -3.24 -19.43 -4.44
C THR A 459 -2.30 -20.60 -4.18
N ASN A 460 -2.69 -21.54 -3.31
CA ASN A 460 -1.91 -22.74 -2.98
C ASN A 460 -0.45 -22.44 -2.60
N VAL A 461 -0.24 -21.35 -1.87
CA VAL A 461 1.07 -20.94 -1.40
C VAL A 461 1.50 -21.86 -0.27
N SER A 462 2.69 -22.44 -0.37
CA SER A 462 3.25 -23.27 0.69
C SER A 462 4.76 -23.20 0.73
N TYR A 463 5.29 -23.21 1.96
CA TYR A 463 6.71 -23.19 2.25
C TYR A 463 7.11 -24.46 2.99
N ARG A 464 8.10 -25.18 2.46
CA ARG A 464 8.72 -26.35 3.09
C ARG A 464 10.24 -26.18 3.06
N ALA A 465 10.98 -27.06 3.73
CA ALA A 465 12.43 -27.00 3.69
C ALA A 465 12.94 -27.23 2.26
N GLY A 466 13.53 -26.21 1.65
CA GLY A 466 14.05 -26.27 0.28
C GLY A 466 12.98 -26.31 -0.80
N GLU A 467 11.75 -25.89 -0.51
CA GLU A 467 10.65 -25.90 -1.48
C GLU A 467 9.69 -24.74 -1.24
N VAL A 468 9.37 -24.03 -2.32
CA VAL A 468 8.29 -23.02 -2.38
C VAL A 468 7.36 -23.38 -3.52
N GLN A 469 6.05 -23.34 -3.25
CA GLN A 469 5.01 -23.63 -4.22
C GLN A 469 3.93 -22.55 -4.20
N PHE A 470 3.34 -22.24 -5.35
CA PHE A 470 2.22 -21.32 -5.51
C PHE A 470 1.51 -21.56 -6.86
N ALA A 471 0.31 -21.03 -7.05
CA ALA A 471 -0.43 -21.05 -8.31
C ALA A 471 -0.91 -19.63 -8.67
N PRO A 472 -0.42 -19.02 -9.76
CA PRO A 472 -0.90 -17.73 -10.23
C PRO A 472 -2.32 -17.80 -10.80
N CYS A 473 -3.18 -16.87 -10.38
CA CYS A 473 -4.55 -16.77 -10.87
C CYS A 473 -4.67 -15.95 -12.16
N ASN A 474 -3.66 -15.17 -12.54
CA ASN A 474 -3.51 -14.54 -13.85
C ASN A 474 -2.66 -15.42 -14.78
N ALA A 475 -2.97 -15.40 -16.08
CA ALA A 475 -2.21 -16.19 -17.05
C ALA A 475 -0.77 -15.67 -17.20
N ILE A 476 -0.61 -14.35 -17.33
CA ILE A 476 0.68 -13.71 -17.59
C ILE A 476 1.08 -12.87 -16.39
N GLY A 477 2.31 -13.04 -15.90
CA GLY A 477 2.81 -12.28 -14.76
C GLY A 477 4.25 -12.62 -14.39
N ILE A 478 4.77 -11.87 -13.42
CA ILE A 478 6.06 -12.15 -12.78
C ILE A 478 5.83 -12.30 -11.27
N VAL A 479 6.44 -13.34 -10.70
CA VAL A 479 6.52 -13.56 -9.26
C VAL A 479 7.97 -13.39 -8.82
N TYR A 480 8.20 -12.52 -7.85
CA TYR A 480 9.51 -12.23 -7.28
C TYR A 480 9.66 -12.94 -5.93
N LEU A 481 10.81 -13.56 -5.70
CA LEU A 481 11.10 -14.37 -4.52
C LEU A 481 12.49 -14.05 -3.97
N ARG A 482 12.65 -14.22 -2.66
CA ARG A 482 13.92 -14.49 -2.00
C ARG A 482 13.91 -15.93 -1.54
N LEU A 483 14.97 -16.68 -1.84
CA LEU A 483 15.14 -18.06 -1.42
C LEU A 483 16.49 -18.23 -0.71
N SER A 484 16.53 -19.04 0.34
CA SER A 484 17.76 -19.41 1.04
C SER A 484 18.57 -20.51 0.32
N PHE A 485 18.16 -20.83 -0.92
CA PHE A 485 18.74 -21.85 -1.78
C PHE A 485 18.62 -21.47 -3.26
N LEU A 486 19.51 -22.02 -4.10
CA LEU A 486 19.34 -21.98 -5.55
C LEU A 486 18.42 -23.15 -5.94
N PRO A 487 17.27 -22.91 -6.60
CA PRO A 487 16.43 -24.00 -7.09
C PRO A 487 17.21 -24.92 -8.03
N ALA A 488 17.21 -26.21 -7.73
CA ALA A 488 17.69 -27.26 -8.64
C ALA A 488 16.60 -27.66 -9.63
N GLU A 489 15.34 -27.51 -9.21
CA GLU A 489 14.17 -27.83 -9.99
C GLU A 489 13.19 -26.66 -9.93
N VAL A 490 12.74 -26.18 -11.08
CA VAL A 490 11.60 -25.27 -11.21
C VAL A 490 10.64 -25.92 -12.19
N THR A 491 9.39 -26.12 -11.77
CA THR A 491 8.35 -26.73 -12.61
C THR A 491 7.10 -25.89 -12.65
N GLN A 492 6.32 -26.06 -13.72
CA GLN A 492 4.93 -25.63 -13.80
C GLN A 492 4.06 -26.84 -14.14
N ASN A 493 3.09 -27.19 -13.30
CA ASN A 493 2.29 -28.42 -13.39
C ASN A 493 3.18 -29.68 -13.58
N GLY A 494 4.32 -29.73 -12.90
CA GLY A 494 5.30 -30.82 -13.00
C GLY A 494 6.19 -30.79 -14.26
N ALA A 495 5.89 -29.93 -15.25
CA ALA A 495 6.77 -29.76 -16.41
C ALA A 495 7.96 -28.84 -16.06
N PRO A 496 9.21 -29.25 -16.33
CA PRO A 496 10.38 -28.48 -15.95
C PRO A 496 10.54 -27.19 -16.76
N TRP A 497 10.97 -26.13 -16.08
CA TRP A 497 11.31 -24.84 -16.66
C TRP A 497 12.82 -24.61 -16.68
N ARG A 498 13.29 -24.10 -17.82
CA ARG A 498 14.69 -23.71 -17.99
C ARG A 498 14.93 -22.34 -17.37
N ARG A 499 16.11 -22.19 -16.76
CA ARG A 499 16.62 -20.90 -16.33
C ARG A 499 16.92 -20.06 -17.57
N GLN A 500 16.50 -18.80 -17.55
CA GLN A 500 16.69 -17.82 -18.61
C GLN A 500 17.75 -16.78 -18.19
N PRO A 501 18.40 -16.10 -19.16
CA PRO A 501 19.26 -14.96 -18.88
C PRO A 501 18.46 -13.70 -18.48
N SER A 502 17.20 -13.59 -18.91
CA SER A 502 16.28 -12.50 -18.59
C SER A 502 14.83 -12.97 -18.65
N LEU A 503 13.91 -12.15 -18.13
CA LEU A 503 12.46 -12.45 -18.11
C LEU A 503 11.70 -11.87 -19.32
N THR A 504 12.31 -11.89 -20.51
CA THR A 504 11.61 -11.51 -21.75
C THR A 504 10.67 -12.60 -22.25
N ALA A 505 10.90 -13.86 -21.85
CA ALA A 505 10.09 -15.04 -22.18
C ALA A 505 9.76 -15.86 -20.93
N GLU A 506 8.89 -16.87 -21.06
CA GLU A 506 8.55 -17.80 -19.97
C GLU A 506 9.80 -18.49 -19.40
N GLY A 507 9.84 -18.62 -18.08
CA GLY A 507 10.94 -19.26 -17.35
C GLY A 507 11.30 -18.50 -16.08
N TRP A 508 12.53 -18.65 -15.63
CA TRP A 508 12.97 -18.04 -14.37
C TRP A 508 14.40 -17.54 -14.42
N THR A 509 14.71 -16.58 -13.56
CA THR A 509 16.05 -16.04 -13.36
C THR A 509 16.44 -16.19 -11.90
N ALA A 510 17.74 -16.17 -11.62
CA ALA A 510 18.25 -16.13 -10.27
C ALA A 510 19.52 -15.27 -10.19
N ARG A 511 19.69 -14.55 -9.09
CA ARG A 511 20.88 -13.75 -8.74
C ARG A 511 21.26 -14.04 -7.30
N ALA A 512 22.54 -14.31 -7.05
CA ALA A 512 23.03 -14.49 -5.69
C ALA A 512 22.93 -13.17 -4.89
N LEU A 513 22.49 -13.27 -3.64
CA LEU A 513 22.42 -12.16 -2.68
C LEU A 513 23.57 -12.20 -1.66
N GLY A 514 24.39 -13.24 -1.70
CA GLY A 514 25.40 -13.54 -0.67
C GLY A 514 24.87 -14.52 0.38
N ASN A 515 25.76 -15.09 1.17
CA ASN A 515 25.45 -16.07 2.25
C ASN A 515 24.60 -17.28 1.79
N GLY A 516 24.61 -17.57 0.48
CA GLY A 516 23.85 -18.61 -0.18
C GLY A 516 22.34 -18.34 -0.30
N ASP A 517 21.92 -17.07 -0.23
CA ASP A 517 20.58 -16.64 -0.58
C ASP A 517 20.52 -16.17 -2.04
N TYR A 518 19.34 -16.23 -2.64
CA TYR A 518 19.09 -15.92 -4.03
C TYR A 518 17.82 -15.08 -4.20
N ALA A 519 17.92 -14.03 -5.00
CA ALA A 519 16.76 -13.41 -5.61
C ALA A 519 16.35 -14.25 -6.81
N VAL A 520 15.13 -14.76 -6.81
CA VAL A 520 14.57 -15.55 -7.91
C VAL A 520 13.36 -14.81 -8.45
N ALA A 521 13.21 -14.80 -9.77
CA ALA A 521 12.02 -14.24 -10.39
C ALA A 521 11.54 -15.16 -11.50
N VAL A 522 10.23 -15.39 -11.53
CA VAL A 522 9.55 -16.37 -12.38
C VAL A 522 8.57 -15.63 -13.28
N ARG A 523 8.69 -15.78 -14.59
CA ARG A 523 7.72 -15.28 -15.57
C ARG A 523 6.88 -16.44 -16.09
N HIS A 524 5.56 -16.34 -15.91
CA HIS A 524 4.58 -17.28 -16.43
C HIS A 524 3.74 -16.61 -17.53
N ILE A 525 3.27 -17.40 -18.50
CA ILE A 525 2.35 -16.94 -19.56
C ILE A 525 1.07 -17.76 -19.66
N ARG A 526 0.88 -18.68 -18.71
CA ARG A 526 -0.31 -19.52 -18.56
C ARG A 526 -0.52 -19.86 -17.09
N HIS A 527 -1.74 -20.27 -16.75
CA HIS A 527 -2.06 -20.78 -15.41
C HIS A 527 -1.33 -22.10 -15.13
N GLY A 528 -1.06 -22.34 -13.85
CA GLY A 528 -0.50 -23.61 -13.40
C GLY A 528 0.23 -23.46 -12.07
N GLN A 529 0.30 -24.55 -11.32
CA GLN A 529 1.06 -24.60 -10.09
C GLN A 529 2.55 -24.53 -10.41
N VAL A 530 3.24 -23.56 -9.82
CA VAL A 530 4.70 -23.41 -9.89
C VAL A 530 5.30 -23.98 -8.62
N ARG A 531 6.36 -24.78 -8.78
CA ARG A 531 7.14 -25.33 -7.67
C ARG A 531 8.62 -25.05 -7.92
N LEU A 532 9.30 -24.49 -6.93
CA LEU A 532 10.74 -24.26 -6.89
C LEU A 532 11.32 -25.10 -5.76
N ALA A 533 12.28 -25.97 -6.06
CA ALA A 533 12.80 -26.89 -5.06
C ALA A 533 14.30 -27.16 -5.19
N THR A 534 14.91 -27.59 -4.08
CA THR A 534 16.25 -28.16 -4.02
C THR A 534 16.23 -29.49 -3.25
N PRO A 535 16.95 -30.53 -3.70
CA PRO A 535 17.12 -31.77 -2.94
C PRO A 535 18.04 -31.57 -1.72
N ASN A 536 18.80 -30.46 -1.67
CA ASN A 536 19.78 -30.17 -0.63
C ASN A 536 19.39 -28.88 0.11
N PRO A 537 18.31 -28.88 0.91
CA PRO A 537 17.97 -27.71 1.72
C PRO A 537 19.06 -27.45 2.75
N LYS A 538 19.37 -26.17 3.00
CA LYS A 538 20.11 -25.81 4.20
C LYS A 538 19.28 -26.16 5.44
N PRO A 539 19.91 -26.59 6.55
CA PRO A 539 19.20 -26.71 7.82
C PRO A 539 18.60 -25.35 8.19
N ARG A 540 17.29 -25.30 8.47
CA ARG A 540 16.67 -24.08 8.99
C ARG A 540 17.33 -23.73 10.34
N PRO A 541 17.68 -22.46 10.60
CA PRO A 541 17.97 -22.02 11.95
C PRO A 541 16.78 -22.42 12.84
N ARG A 542 17.03 -23.02 14.01
CA ARG A 542 15.95 -23.23 14.99
C ARG A 542 15.35 -21.86 15.32
N PRO A 543 14.02 -21.73 15.44
CA PRO A 543 13.44 -20.51 15.99
C PRO A 543 14.15 -20.23 17.31
N ALA A 544 14.71 -19.03 17.47
CA ALA A 544 15.25 -18.62 18.75
C ALA A 544 14.09 -18.75 19.75
N ALA A 545 14.28 -19.55 20.81
CA ALA A 545 13.34 -19.57 21.92
C ALA A 545 13.17 -18.12 22.37
N ASN A 546 11.92 -17.64 22.42
CA ASN A 546 11.59 -16.30 22.89
C ASN A 546 12.39 -16.02 24.17
N ALA A 547 13.45 -15.23 24.06
CA ALA A 547 14.06 -14.62 25.21
C ALA A 547 13.02 -13.60 25.67
N ALA A 548 12.29 -13.96 26.72
CA ALA A 548 11.49 -12.99 27.45
C ALA A 548 12.43 -11.83 27.82
N GLU A 549 12.22 -10.69 27.17
CA GLU A 549 12.92 -9.45 27.50
C GLU A 549 12.51 -9.04 28.92
N LYS A 550 13.54 -8.70 29.70
CA LYS A 550 13.45 -8.01 30.98
C LYS A 550 13.35 -6.51 30.75
#